data_AF-A0A970GNW9-F1
#
_entry.id   AF-A0A970GNW9-F1
#
_cell.length_a   1.000
_cell.length_b   1.000
_cell.length_c   1.000
_cell.angle_alpha   90.00
_cell.angle_beta   90.00
_cell.angle_gamma   90.00
#
_symmetry.space_group_name_H-M   'P 1'
#
loop_
_entity.id
_entity.type
_entity.pdbx_description
1 polymer ?
#
loop_
_entity_poly.entity_id
_entity_poly.type
_entity_poly.pdbx_seq_one_letter_code
_entity_poly.pdbx_strand_id
1 'polypeptide(L)'
;MNLYENYRKLYDLSLQQKDLIENNDFDQLLNLLARKQEIMEEIDKVDLKEYLQSQREPERALGLLKELVEKLTGIEEENSRLLREKQKKLGDEVEVFNIKQRGSKGYQAANNYEAKFIDKKT
;
A
#
# COMPACT_ATOMS: atom_id res chain seq x y z
N MET A 1 21.21 -7.89 19.05
CA MET A 1 20.18 -7.51 18.05
C MET A 1 20.88 -7.41 16.71
N ASN A 2 20.40 -8.13 15.69
CA ASN A 2 21.12 -8.22 14.41
C ASN A 2 20.50 -7.25 13.39
N LEU A 3 21.18 -6.12 13.16
CA LEU A 3 20.74 -5.08 12.24
C LEU A 3 20.48 -5.63 10.82
N TYR A 4 21.36 -6.52 10.35
CA TYR A 4 21.24 -7.14 9.04
C TYR A 4 19.97 -8.01 8.93
N GLU A 5 19.65 -8.78 9.97
CA GLU A 5 18.42 -9.58 9.98
C GLU A 5 17.16 -8.72 9.95
N ASN A 6 17.16 -7.57 10.62
CA ASN A 6 16.01 -6.67 10.60
C ASN A 6 15.80 -6.03 9.23
N TYR A 7 16.87 -5.58 8.56
CA TYR A 7 16.77 -5.14 7.17
C TYR A 7 16.32 -6.25 6.22
N ARG A 8 16.75 -7.50 6.47
CA ARG A 8 16.33 -8.65 5.65
C ARG A 8 14.84 -8.95 5.83
N LYS A 9 14.34 -8.94 7.07
CA LYS A 9 12.91 -9.09 7.36
C LYS A 9 12.09 -7.99 6.70
N LEU A 10 12.57 -6.74 6.76
CA LEU A 10 11.93 -5.63 6.05
C LEU A 10 11.84 -5.91 4.56
N TYR A 11 12.94 -6.34 3.93
CA TYR A 11 12.98 -6.72 2.52
C TYR A 11 11.96 -7.81 2.17
N ASP A 12 11.87 -8.87 2.97
CA ASP A 12 10.91 -9.95 2.74
C ASP A 12 9.45 -9.47 2.90
N LEU A 13 9.17 -8.59 3.86
CA LEU A 13 7.86 -7.97 4.02
C LEU A 13 7.54 -7.01 2.86
N SER A 14 8.53 -6.30 2.33
CA SER A 14 8.37 -5.43 1.17
C SER A 14 8.04 -6.21 -0.10
N LEU A 15 8.58 -7.41 -0.27
CA LEU A 15 8.17 -8.32 -1.34
C LEU A 15 6.71 -8.76 -1.16
N GLN A 16 6.33 -9.19 0.05
CA GLN A 16 4.95 -9.58 0.36
C GLN A 16 3.96 -8.42 0.17
N GLN A 17 4.37 -7.19 0.49
CA GLN A 17 3.57 -5.99 0.29
C GLN A 17 3.14 -5.86 -1.18
N LYS A 18 4.03 -6.15 -2.12
CA LYS A 18 3.73 -6.10 -3.56
C LYS A 18 2.57 -7.02 -3.91
N ASP A 19 2.65 -8.28 -3.46
CA ASP A 19 1.63 -9.30 -3.71
C ASP A 19 0.27 -8.88 -3.13
N LEU A 20 0.26 -8.30 -1.93
CA LEU A 20 -0.98 -7.81 -1.30
C LEU A 20 -1.59 -6.63 -2.08
N ILE A 21 -0.76 -5.70 -2.57
CA ILE A 21 -1.23 -4.56 -3.39
C ILE A 21 -1.83 -5.06 -4.70
N GLU A 22 -1.18 -6.02 -5.37
CA GLU A 22 -1.65 -6.57 -6.64
C GLU A 22 -3.00 -7.28 -6.47
N ASN A 23 -3.16 -8.06 -5.39
CA ASN A 23 -4.37 -8.80 -5.05
C ASN A 23 -5.48 -7.95 -4.39
N ASN A 24 -5.23 -6.66 -4.11
CA ASN A 24 -6.15 -5.76 -3.40
C ASN A 24 -6.53 -6.23 -1.98
N ASP A 25 -5.66 -6.99 -1.31
CA ASP A 25 -5.90 -7.43 0.08
C ASP A 25 -5.45 -6.33 1.05
N PHE A 26 -6.27 -5.29 1.15
CA PHE A 26 -5.95 -4.09 1.94
C PHE A 26 -5.94 -4.34 3.46
N ASP A 27 -6.74 -5.31 3.95
CA ASP A 27 -6.77 -5.66 5.37
C ASP A 27 -5.45 -6.34 5.79
N GLN A 28 -4.97 -7.29 5.00
CA GLN A 28 -3.65 -7.88 5.25
C GLN A 28 -2.52 -6.87 5.03
N LEU A 29 -2.67 -5.96 4.06
CA LEU A 29 -1.69 -4.90 3.81
C LEU A 29 -1.50 -4.01 5.04
N LEU A 30 -2.58 -3.60 5.72
CA LEU A 30 -2.50 -2.80 6.94
C LEU A 30 -1.73 -3.53 8.06
N ASN A 31 -2.02 -4.82 8.26
CA ASN A 31 -1.31 -5.64 9.23
C ASN A 31 0.19 -5.78 8.89
N LEU A 32 0.52 -5.92 7.60
CA LEU A 32 1.90 -5.99 7.14
C LEU A 32 2.64 -4.67 7.38
N LEU A 33 2.00 -3.52 7.12
CA LEU A 33 2.58 -2.20 7.39
C LEU A 33 2.85 -1.98 8.87
N ALA A 34 1.97 -2.43 9.76
CA ALA A 34 2.20 -2.38 11.20
C ALA A 34 3.45 -3.18 11.61
N ARG A 35 3.63 -4.40 11.08
CA ARG A 35 4.83 -5.21 11.33
C ARG A 35 6.11 -4.55 10.79
N LYS A 36 6.03 -3.92 9.62
CA LYS A 36 7.17 -3.16 9.07
C LYS A 36 7.55 -2.00 9.98
N GLN A 37 6.55 -1.29 10.52
CA GLN A 37 6.76 -0.19 11.46
C GLN A 37 7.51 -0.66 12.73
N GLU A 38 7.10 -1.78 13.32
CA GLU A 38 7.79 -2.37 14.47
C GLU A 38 9.27 -2.67 14.18
N ILE A 39 9.58 -3.23 13.00
CA ILE A 39 10.97 -3.52 12.60
C ILE A 39 11.76 -2.23 12.36
N MET A 40 11.15 -1.18 11.80
CA MET A 40 11.82 0.11 11.62
C MET A 40 12.16 0.74 12.98
N GLU A 41 11.25 0.70 13.93
CA GLU A 41 11.51 1.17 15.30
C GLU A 41 12.59 0.36 16.01
N GLU A 42 12.70 -0.93 15.70
CA GLU A 42 13.80 -1.77 16.16
C GLU A 42 15.14 -1.38 15.53
N ILE A 43 15.16 -1.04 14.24
CA ILE A 43 16.36 -0.59 13.53
C ILE A 43 16.83 0.77 14.07
N ASP A 44 15.91 1.70 14.29
CA ASP A 44 16.21 3.06 14.78
C ASP A 44 16.89 3.06 16.15
N LYS A 45 16.71 1.99 16.94
CA LYS A 45 17.37 1.81 18.25
C LYS A 45 18.81 1.33 18.14
N VAL A 46 19.26 0.88 16.96
CA VAL A 46 20.61 0.33 16.77
C VAL A 46 21.59 1.44 16.40
N ASP A 47 22.62 1.64 17.23
CA ASP A 47 23.77 2.43 16.84
C ASP A 47 24.59 1.67 15.78
N LEU A 48 24.66 2.22 14.57
CA LEU A 48 25.36 1.59 13.45
C LEU A 48 26.85 1.40 13.73
N LYS A 49 27.49 2.35 14.42
CA LYS A 49 28.92 2.28 14.73
C LYS A 49 29.18 1.15 15.72
N GLU A 50 28.39 1.06 16.79
CA GLU A 50 28.50 -0.04 17.76
C GLU A 50 28.23 -1.39 17.10
N TYR A 51 27.21 -1.48 16.26
CA TYR A 51 26.92 -2.69 15.49
C TYR A 51 28.11 -3.11 14.63
N LEU A 52 28.69 -2.20 13.83
CA LEU A 52 29.84 -2.52 12.97
C LEU A 52 31.07 -2.93 13.77
N GLN A 53 31.36 -2.26 14.89
CA GLN A 53 32.48 -2.61 15.78
C GLN A 53 32.33 -4.00 16.40
N SER A 54 31.10 -4.47 16.60
CA SER A 54 30.82 -5.83 17.11
C SER A 54 31.00 -6.93 16.06
N GLN A 55 31.12 -6.58 14.77
CA GLN A 55 31.27 -7.56 13.70
C GLN A 55 32.73 -8.02 13.54
N ARG A 56 32.92 -9.29 13.19
CA ARG A 56 34.26 -9.84 12.87
C ARG A 56 34.89 -9.18 11.64
N GLU A 57 34.06 -8.81 10.66
CA GLU A 57 34.49 -8.16 9.41
C GLU A 57 33.61 -6.90 9.16
N PRO A 58 33.93 -5.74 9.79
CA PRO A 58 33.08 -4.56 9.75
C PRO A 58 32.83 -3.99 8.34
N GLU A 59 33.86 -3.96 7.50
CA GLU A 59 33.75 -3.45 6.13
C GLU A 59 32.83 -4.32 5.26
N ARG A 60 32.96 -5.64 5.40
CA ARG A 60 32.09 -6.61 4.70
C ARG A 60 30.65 -6.49 5.19
N ALA A 61 30.44 -6.36 6.49
CA ALA A 61 29.11 -6.18 7.07
C ALA A 61 28.44 -4.87 6.58
N LEU A 62 29.20 -3.78 6.51
CA LEU A 62 28.73 -2.52 5.95
C LEU A 62 28.37 -2.65 4.46
N GLY A 63 29.20 -3.34 3.68
CA GLY A 63 28.93 -3.61 2.26
C GLY A 63 27.62 -4.37 2.05
N LEU A 64 27.41 -5.44 2.81
CA LEU A 64 26.17 -6.24 2.75
C LEU A 64 24.94 -5.43 3.18
N LEU A 65 25.06 -4.59 4.21
CA LEU A 65 23.98 -3.69 4.63
C LEU A 65 23.62 -2.69 3.53
N LYS A 66 24.63 -2.06 2.90
CA LYS A 66 24.39 -1.12 1.79
C LYS A 66 23.65 -1.76 0.63
N GLU A 67 24.10 -2.93 0.20
CA GLU A 67 23.46 -3.67 -0.90
C GLU A 67 22.00 -4.01 -0.56
N LEU A 68 21.74 -4.43 0.67
CA LEU A 68 20.38 -4.77 1.12
C LEU A 68 19.48 -3.53 1.19
N VAL A 69 19.98 -2.41 1.70
CA VAL A 69 19.23 -1.14 1.78
C VAL A 69 18.93 -0.60 0.38
N GLU A 70 19.87 -0.72 -0.56
CA GLU A 70 19.66 -0.31 -1.96
C GLU A 70 18.54 -1.14 -2.61
N LYS A 71 18.59 -2.47 -2.44
CA LYS A 71 17.53 -3.38 -2.92
C LYS A 71 16.17 -3.08 -2.27
N LEU A 72 16.16 -2.82 -0.96
CA LEU A 72 14.95 -2.46 -0.23
C LEU A 72 14.34 -1.17 -0.77
N THR A 73 15.16 -0.15 -1.00
CA THR A 73 14.74 1.15 -1.55
C THR A 73 14.04 0.98 -2.89
N GLY A 74 14.62 0.19 -3.80
CA GLY A 74 14.02 -0.08 -5.11
C GLY A 74 12.63 -0.74 -5.02
N ILE A 75 12.44 -1.68 -4.09
CA ILE A 75 11.14 -2.33 -3.88
C ILE A 75 10.13 -1.37 -3.26
N GLU A 76 10.54 -0.55 -2.30
CA GLU A 76 9.63 0.43 -1.69
C GLU A 76 9.15 1.48 -2.69
N GLU A 77 10.02 1.91 -3.62
CA GLU A 77 9.63 2.78 -4.72
C GLU A 77 8.61 2.11 -5.64
N GLU A 78 8.82 0.84 -5.98
CA GLU A 78 7.87 0.08 -6.79
C GLU A 78 6.51 -0.07 -6.08
N ASN A 79 6.51 -0.47 -4.81
CA ASN A 79 5.30 -0.60 -3.99
C ASN A 79 4.55 0.72 -3.87
N SER A 80 5.28 1.82 -3.65
CA SER A 80 4.70 3.17 -3.58
C SER A 80 4.04 3.58 -4.90
N ARG A 81 4.67 3.25 -6.04
CA ARG A 81 4.09 3.48 -7.37
C ARG A 81 2.81 2.67 -7.55
N LEU A 82 2.84 1.36 -7.25
CA LEU A 82 1.68 0.48 -7.38
C LEU A 82 0.49 0.95 -6.54
N LEU A 83 0.74 1.37 -5.30
CA LEU A 83 -0.30 1.92 -4.42
C LEU A 83 -0.95 3.17 -5.01
N ARG A 84 -0.16 4.11 -5.54
CA ARG A 84 -0.68 5.32 -6.18
C ARG A 84 -1.54 5.00 -7.41
N GLU A 85 -1.12 4.03 -8.21
CA GLU A 85 -1.89 3.58 -9.38
C GLU A 85 -3.22 2.95 -8.96
N LYS A 86 -3.22 2.10 -7.93
CA LYS A 86 -4.44 1.50 -7.37
C LYS A 86 -5.39 2.56 -6.80
N GLN A 87 -4.85 3.52 -6.05
CA GLN A 87 -5.63 4.63 -5.48
C GLN A 87 -6.28 5.48 -6.58
N LYS A 88 -5.56 5.77 -7.67
CA LYS A 88 -6.09 6.50 -8.81
C LYS A 88 -7.25 5.74 -9.47
N LYS A 89 -7.06 4.45 -9.75
CA LYS A 89 -8.12 3.60 -10.35
C LYS A 89 -9.39 3.56 -9.48
N LEU A 90 -9.23 3.41 -8.17
CA LEU A 90 -10.36 3.43 -7.24
C LEU A 90 -11.10 4.78 -7.28
N GLY A 91 -10.36 5.90 -7.34
CA GLY A 91 -10.94 7.23 -7.49
C GLY A 91 -11.79 7.37 -8.75
N ASP A 92 -11.25 6.91 -9.89
CA ASP A 92 -11.95 6.93 -11.18
C ASP A 92 -13.24 6.06 -11.13
N GLU A 93 -13.18 4.89 -10.50
CA GLU A 93 -14.35 4.01 -10.33
C GLU A 93 -15.44 4.62 -9.46
N VAL A 94 -15.06 5.29 -8.37
CA VAL A 94 -16.01 6.02 -7.49
C VAL A 94 -16.68 7.16 -8.24
N GLU A 95 -15.94 7.91 -9.07
CA GLU A 95 -16.51 8.96 -9.91
C GLU A 95 -17.53 8.39 -10.89
N VAL A 96 -17.18 7.31 -11.61
CA VAL A 96 -18.09 6.62 -12.54
C VAL A 96 -19.33 6.10 -11.82
N PHE A 97 -19.18 5.51 -10.63
CA PHE A 97 -20.30 5.06 -9.82
C PHE A 97 -21.23 6.21 -9.45
N ASN A 98 -20.68 7.34 -9.00
CA ASN A 98 -21.47 8.53 -8.64
C ASN A 98 -22.21 9.12 -9.84
N ILE A 99 -21.59 9.16 -11.02
CA ILE A 99 -22.25 9.58 -12.27
C ILE A 99 -23.43 8.64 -12.59
N LYS A 100 -23.21 7.31 -12.55
CA LYS A 100 -24.26 6.32 -12.78
C LYS A 100 -25.40 6.43 -11.77
N GLN A 101 -25.09 6.66 -10.49
CA GLN A 101 -26.09 6.83 -9.44
C GLN A 101 -26.94 8.09 -9.67
N ARG A 102 -26.32 9.22 -10.06
CA ARG A 102 -27.05 10.44 -10.43
C ARG A 102 -27.94 10.24 -11.66
N GLY A 103 -27.44 9.56 -12.69
CA GLY A 103 -28.22 9.20 -13.88
C GLY A 103 -29.43 8.33 -13.53
N SER A 104 -29.24 7.26 -12.75
CA SER A 104 -30.32 6.38 -12.30
C SER A 104 -31.38 7.11 -11.48
N LYS A 105 -30.98 8.00 -10.56
CA LYS A 105 -31.92 8.87 -9.81
C LYS A 105 -32.67 9.83 -10.74
N GLY A 106 -32.03 10.35 -11.78
CA GLY A 106 -32.67 11.20 -12.79
C GLY A 106 -33.77 10.47 -13.57
N TYR A 107 -33.51 9.23 -14.01
CA TYR A 107 -34.51 8.39 -14.66
C TYR A 107 -35.66 7.98 -13.72
N GLN A 108 -35.35 7.62 -12.47
CA GLN A 108 -36.38 7.31 -11.47
C GLN A 108 -37.27 8.52 -11.16
N ALA A 109 -36.69 9.73 -11.10
CA ALA A 109 -37.45 10.96 -10.91
C ALA A 109 -38.34 11.26 -12.14
N ALA A 110 -37.82 11.13 -13.36
CA ALA A 110 -38.58 11.35 -14.59
C ALA A 110 -39.78 10.39 -14.73
N ASN A 111 -39.59 9.09 -14.43
CA ASN A 111 -40.67 8.10 -14.44
C ASN A 111 -41.75 8.38 -13.39
N ASN A 112 -41.39 8.95 -12.23
CA ASN A 112 -42.35 9.36 -11.21
C ASN A 112 -43.14 10.64 -11.60
N TYR A 113 -42.59 11.48 -12.47
CA TYR A 113 -43.34 12.61 -13.04
C TYR A 113 -44.26 12.14 -14.17
N GLU A 114 -43.81 11.29 -15.10
CA GLU A 114 -44.67 10.74 -16.16
C GLU A 114 -45.87 9.94 -15.63
N ALA A 115 -45.67 9.12 -14.58
CA ALA A 115 -46.76 8.36 -13.96
C ALA A 115 -47.89 9.25 -13.39
N LYS A 116 -47.59 10.48 -12.97
CA LYS A 116 -48.61 11.44 -12.49
C LYS A 116 -49.40 12.11 -13.60
N PHE A 117 -48.94 12.08 -14.84
CA PHE A 117 -49.64 12.66 -15.99
C PHE A 117 -50.52 11.64 -16.73
N ILE A 118 -50.26 10.33 -16.58
CA ILE A 118 -51.03 9.28 -17.25
C ILE A 118 -52.36 8.98 -16.52
N ASP A 119 -52.49 9.31 -15.24
CA ASP A 119 -53.69 9.04 -14.43
C ASP A 119 -54.81 10.10 -14.57
N LYS A 120 -54.74 10.95 -15.60
CA LYS A 120 -55.81 11.91 -15.96
C LYS A 120 -56.38 11.63 -17.35
N LYS A 121 -56.85 10.41 -17.59
CA LYS A 121 -57.87 10.12 -18.61
C LYS A 121 -58.79 9.00 -18.12
N THR A 122 -59.82 9.36 -17.36
CA THR A 122 -61.12 8.70 -17.39
C THR A 122 -62.19 9.75 -17.16
#